data_AF-A0A383DBN2-F1
#
_entry.id   AF-A0A383DBN2-F1
#
_cell.length_a   1.000
_cell.length_b   1.000
_cell.length_c   1.000
_cell.angle_alpha   90.00
_cell.angle_beta   90.00
_cell.angle_gamma   90.00
#
_symmetry.space_group_name_H-M   'P 1'
#
loop_
_entity.id
_entity.type
_entity.pdbx_description
1 polymer ?
#
loop_
_entity_poly.entity_id
_entity_poly.type
_entity_poly.pdbx_seq_one_letter_code
_entity_poly.pdbx_strand_id
1 'polypeptide(L)'
;KKGIGEIDELKIMGNPLWVIAFESKQMDIYKVMDQMTEKGWNLNGLHKPACVHICITLRHTKKGIADRFLSNLKEAVAYVKANPSESGGMAPVYGMAASLPFKGIVRDLLKKYIDLYYRV
;
A
#
# COMPACT_ATOMS: atom_id res chain seq x y z
N LYS A 1 -7.72 2.13 13.13
CA LYS A 1 -9.01 2.08 12.41
C LYS A 1 -9.68 3.45 12.37
N LYS A 2 -10.13 4.02 13.50
CA LYS A 2 -10.83 5.32 13.54
C LYS A 2 -10.11 6.42 12.75
N GLY A 3 -8.83 6.67 13.04
CA GLY A 3 -8.06 7.70 12.34
C GLY A 3 -7.84 7.47 10.83
N ILE A 4 -7.96 6.23 10.32
CA ILE A 4 -7.93 5.98 8.86
C ILE A 4 -9.30 6.32 8.26
N GLY A 5 -10.39 5.98 8.96
CA GLY A 5 -11.75 6.30 8.52
C GLY A 5 -12.12 7.79 8.61
N GLU A 6 -11.26 8.62 9.21
CA GLU A 6 -11.37 10.08 9.24
C GLU A 6 -10.62 10.75 8.06
N ILE A 7 -9.98 9.97 7.18
CA ILE A 7 -9.30 10.47 5.98
C ILE A 7 -10.25 10.28 4.81
N ASP A 8 -10.81 11.37 4.28
CA ASP A 8 -11.90 11.36 3.30
C ASP A 8 -11.57 10.60 2.00
N GLU A 9 -10.30 10.59 1.61
CA GLU A 9 -9.84 9.91 0.39
C GLU A 9 -9.70 8.40 0.57
N LEU A 10 -9.74 7.89 1.80
CA LEU A 10 -9.54 6.47 2.11
C LEU A 10 -10.82 5.81 2.62
N LYS A 11 -10.99 4.54 2.24
CA LYS A 11 -12.11 3.72 2.70
C LYS A 11 -11.60 2.40 3.26
N ILE A 12 -11.97 2.11 4.51
CA ILE A 12 -11.69 0.81 5.12
C ILE A 12 -12.57 -0.26 4.49
N MET A 13 -11.97 -1.41 4.16
CA MET A 13 -12.69 -2.54 3.60
C MET A 13 -13.34 -3.37 4.70
N GLY A 14 -14.67 -3.46 4.68
CA GLY A 14 -15.46 -4.25 5.65
C GLY A 14 -15.39 -3.69 7.08
N ASN A 15 -15.46 -4.58 8.08
CA ASN A 15 -15.41 -4.23 9.50
C ASN A 15 -14.29 -4.98 10.24
N PRO A 16 -13.01 -4.71 9.94
CA PRO A 16 -11.90 -5.47 10.49
C PRO A 16 -11.64 -5.16 11.97
N LEU A 17 -11.09 -6.16 12.67
CA LEU A 17 -10.63 -6.02 14.06
C LEU A 17 -9.19 -5.45 14.12
N TRP A 18 -8.19 -6.14 13.55
CA TRP A 18 -6.78 -5.71 13.64
C TRP A 18 -5.94 -5.86 12.35
N VAL A 19 -6.44 -6.55 11.32
CA VAL A 19 -5.85 -6.52 9.97
C VAL A 19 -6.68 -5.55 9.14
N ILE A 20 -6.14 -4.36 8.90
CA ILE A 20 -6.92 -3.25 8.36
C ILE A 20 -6.50 -3.03 6.91
N ALA A 21 -7.34 -3.49 5.98
CA ALA A 21 -7.24 -3.16 4.57
C ALA A 21 -8.01 -1.88 4.27
N PHE A 22 -7.44 -1.00 3.46
CA PHE A 22 -8.08 0.22 3.00
C PHE A 22 -7.75 0.49 1.53
N GLU A 23 -8.75 1.01 0.82
CA GLU A 23 -8.72 1.36 -0.59
C GLU A 23 -8.95 2.86 -0.79
N SER A 24 -8.71 3.35 -2.00
CA SER A 24 -9.17 4.67 -2.42
C SER A 24 -9.86 4.57 -3.77
N LYS A 25 -10.96 5.32 -3.94
CA LYS A 25 -11.62 5.52 -5.24
C LYS A 25 -11.20 6.81 -5.94
N GLN A 26 -10.50 7.69 -5.21
CA GLN A 26 -10.16 9.04 -5.67
C GLN A 26 -8.71 9.15 -6.16
N MET A 27 -7.85 8.21 -5.75
CA MET A 27 -6.42 8.20 -6.07
C MET A 27 -5.87 6.77 -6.14
N ASP A 28 -4.68 6.63 -6.71
CA ASP A 28 -3.95 5.37 -6.75
C ASP A 28 -3.37 5.03 -5.37
N ILE A 29 -3.94 3.99 -4.74
CA ILE A 29 -3.55 3.54 -3.41
C ILE A 29 -2.10 3.05 -3.33
N TYR A 30 -1.53 2.59 -4.45
CA TYR A 30 -0.14 2.14 -4.46
C TYR A 30 0.85 3.30 -4.44
N LYS A 31 0.46 4.48 -4.93
CA LYS A 31 1.28 5.69 -4.75
C LYS A 31 1.32 6.12 -3.28
N VAL A 32 0.20 5.96 -2.57
CA VAL A 32 0.17 6.17 -1.10
C VAL A 32 1.06 5.15 -0.40
N MET A 33 1.07 3.90 -0.86
CA MET A 33 1.97 2.85 -0.37
C MET A 33 3.45 3.22 -0.55
N ASP A 34 3.82 3.73 -1.73
CA ASP A 34 5.19 4.15 -2.02
C ASP A 34 5.63 5.30 -1.11
N GLN A 35 4.78 6.32 -0.93
CA GLN A 35 5.03 7.43 -0.01
C GLN A 35 5.16 6.97 1.45
N MET A 36 4.37 5.97 1.86
CA MET A 36 4.52 5.35 3.18
C MET A 36 5.84 4.57 3.29
N THR A 37 6.29 3.94 2.20
CA THR A 37 7.56 3.20 2.12
C THR A 37 8.76 4.13 2.25
N GLU A 38 8.76 5.28 1.59
CA GLU A 38 9.77 6.33 1.76
C GLU A 38 9.87 6.83 3.21
N LYS A 39 8.73 6.82 3.92
CA LYS A 39 8.66 7.14 5.36
C LYS A 39 8.97 5.94 6.28
N GLY A 40 9.48 4.84 5.72
CA GLY A 40 9.93 3.65 6.45
C GLY A 40 8.82 2.65 6.85
N TRP A 41 7.62 2.78 6.29
CA TRP A 41 6.54 1.83 6.52
C TRP A 41 6.50 0.75 5.45
N ASN A 42 6.55 -0.52 5.86
CA ASN A 42 6.35 -1.64 4.95
C ASN A 42 4.90 -2.11 5.04
N LEU A 43 4.10 -1.75 4.02
CA LEU A 43 2.70 -2.13 3.89
C LEU A 43 2.53 -3.21 2.84
N ASN A 44 1.50 -4.04 3.01
CA ASN A 44 1.21 -5.09 2.04
C ASN A 44 0.27 -4.54 0.95
N GLY A 45 0.78 -4.47 -0.28
CA GLY A 45 -0.02 -4.23 -1.48
C GLY A 45 -0.90 -5.43 -1.81
N LEU A 46 -2.19 -5.19 -2.01
CA LEU A 46 -3.20 -6.19 -2.36
C LEU A 46 -3.87 -5.80 -3.68
N HIS A 47 -4.35 -6.79 -4.42
CA HIS A 47 -5.11 -6.58 -5.65
C HIS A 47 -6.52 -7.17 -5.56
N LYS A 48 -7.40 -6.74 -6.48
CA LYS A 48 -8.80 -7.20 -6.63
C LYS A 48 -9.67 -7.05 -5.36
N PRO A 49 -10.01 -5.80 -4.96
CA PRO A 49 -9.67 -4.52 -5.58
C PRO A 49 -8.24 -4.05 -5.20
N ALA A 50 -7.73 -3.02 -5.88
CA ALA A 50 -6.47 -2.41 -5.49
C ALA A 50 -6.61 -1.81 -4.08
N CYS A 51 -5.85 -2.33 -3.13
CA CYS A 51 -5.86 -1.85 -1.75
C CYS A 51 -4.52 -2.13 -1.07
N VAL A 52 -4.34 -1.58 0.12
CA VAL A 52 -3.19 -1.90 0.98
C VAL A 52 -3.70 -2.31 2.35
N HIS A 53 -2.93 -3.14 3.05
CA HIS A 53 -3.25 -3.46 4.43
C HIS A 53 -2.06 -3.31 5.38
N ILE A 54 -2.41 -3.04 6.64
CA ILE A 54 -1.51 -3.17 7.78
C ILE A 54 -2.03 -4.25 8.73
N CYS A 55 -1.16 -5.17 9.11
CA CYS A 55 -1.42 -6.17 10.15
C CYS A 55 -0.89 -5.63 11.48
N ILE A 56 -1.78 -5.26 12.39
CA ILE A 56 -1.39 -4.71 13.68
C ILE A 56 -0.82 -5.83 14.56
N THR A 57 0.36 -5.56 15.13
CA THR A 57 1.09 -6.45 16.03
C THR A 57 1.50 -5.69 17.29
N LEU A 58 2.07 -6.39 18.29
CA LEU A 58 2.59 -5.76 19.51
C LEU A 58 3.64 -4.65 19.27
N ARG A 59 4.33 -4.64 18.11
CA ARG A 59 5.25 -3.54 17.78
C ARG A 59 4.51 -2.22 17.52
N HIS A 60 3.29 -2.31 17.02
CA HIS A 60 2.44 -1.18 16.69
C HIS A 60 1.70 -0.60 17.89
N THR A 61 1.62 -1.34 19.00
CA THR A 61 0.96 -0.89 20.25
C THR A 61 1.89 -0.06 21.13
N LYS A 62 3.17 0.08 20.78
CA LYS A 62 4.10 0.97 21.47
C LYS A 62 3.61 2.43 21.37
N LYS A 63 3.86 3.20 22.43
CA LYS A 63 3.44 4.60 22.55
C LYS A 63 3.86 5.40 21.30
N GLY A 64 2.91 6.11 20.72
CA GLY A 64 3.13 7.02 19.59
C GLY A 64 3.28 6.37 18.21
N ILE A 65 3.33 5.03 18.10
CA ILE A 65 3.48 4.37 16.78
C ILE A 65 2.20 4.52 15.94
N ALA A 66 1.03 4.39 16.57
CA ALA A 66 -0.25 4.59 15.88
C ALA A 66 -0.43 6.04 15.41
N ASP A 67 -0.06 7.02 16.24
CA ASP A 67 -0.16 8.44 15.88
C ASP A 67 0.82 8.80 14.76
N ARG A 68 2.06 8.31 14.84
CA ARG A 68 3.06 8.46 13.76
C ARG A 68 2.58 7.83 12.46
N PHE A 69 1.96 6.66 12.53
CA PHE A 69 1.38 6.00 11.35
C PHE A 69 0.32 6.89 10.69
N LEU A 70 -0.61 7.42 11.49
CA LEU A 70 -1.69 8.26 11.00
C LEU A 70 -1.19 9.60 10.45
N SER A 71 -0.19 10.23 11.08
CA SER A 71 0.43 11.46 10.57
C SER A 71 1.07 11.21 9.20
N ASN A 72 1.92 10.19 9.10
CA ASN A 72 2.59 9.84 7.86
C ASN A 72 1.60 9.46 6.76
N LEU A 73 0.50 8.76 7.11
CA LEU A 73 -0.55 8.40 6.15
C LEU A 73 -1.28 9.62 5.62
N LYS A 74 -1.62 10.59 6.48
CA LYS A 74 -2.24 11.85 6.08
C LYS A 74 -1.32 12.66 5.15
N GLU A 75 -0.03 12.74 5.48
CA GLU A 75 0.97 13.39 4.63
C GLU A 75 1.12 12.68 3.28
N ALA A 76 1.16 11.35 3.27
CA ALA A 76 1.24 10.56 2.03
C ALA A 76 0.02 10.78 1.13
N VAL A 77 -1.19 10.76 1.71
CA VAL A 77 -2.43 11.05 0.98
C VAL A 77 -2.43 12.47 0.42
N ALA A 78 -2.03 13.46 1.23
CA ALA A 78 -1.94 14.85 0.79
C ALA A 78 -0.92 15.03 -0.35
N TYR A 79 0.23 14.36 -0.27
CA TYR A 79 1.25 14.39 -1.31
C TYR A 79 0.74 13.81 -2.63
N VAL A 80 0.12 12.62 -2.60
CA VAL A 80 -0.42 11.97 -3.80
C VAL A 80 -1.55 12.80 -4.41
N LYS A 81 -2.37 13.45 -3.57
CA LYS A 81 -3.43 14.36 -4.03
C LYS A 81 -2.87 15.59 -4.72
N ALA A 82 -1.76 16.14 -4.23
CA ALA A 82 -1.08 17.28 -4.84
C ALA A 82 -0.29 16.92 -6.11
N ASN A 83 0.20 15.68 -6.21
CA ASN A 83 1.06 15.20 -7.31
C ASN A 83 0.46 13.99 -8.05
N PRO A 84 -0.74 14.10 -8.65
CA PRO A 84 -1.44 12.94 -9.23
C PRO A 84 -0.70 12.33 -10.42
N SER A 85 0.10 13.11 -11.14
CA SER A 85 0.82 12.70 -12.35
C SER A 85 2.16 12.02 -12.10
N GLU A 86 2.66 12.03 -10.86
CA GLU A 86 3.99 11.48 -10.54
C GLU A 86 3.98 9.95 -10.60
N SER A 87 4.94 9.34 -11.28
CA SER A 87 5.09 7.89 -11.33
C SER A 87 5.74 7.38 -10.04
N GLY A 88 5.05 6.52 -9.28
CA GLY A 88 5.60 5.89 -8.07
C GLY A 88 6.68 4.85 -8.36
N GLY A 89 7.38 4.40 -7.31
CA GLY A 89 8.47 3.42 -7.38
C GLY A 89 8.00 1.97 -7.52
N MET A 90 7.23 1.44 -6.56
CA MET A 90 6.69 0.07 -6.61
C MET A 90 5.22 0.04 -7.04
N ALA A 91 4.52 1.18 -7.03
CA ALA A 91 3.20 1.34 -7.62
C ALA A 91 3.10 0.80 -9.07
N PRO A 92 4.11 0.97 -9.95
CA PRO A 92 4.09 0.36 -11.28
C PRO A 92 4.08 -1.17 -11.23
N VAL A 93 4.81 -1.82 -10.32
CA VAL A 93 4.86 -3.30 -10.24
C VAL A 93 3.50 -3.87 -9.82
N TYR A 94 2.89 -3.31 -8.77
CA TYR A 94 1.59 -3.75 -8.29
C TYR A 94 0.45 -3.31 -9.21
N GLY A 95 0.54 -2.11 -9.79
CA GLY A 95 -0.37 -1.59 -10.81
C GLY A 95 -0.36 -2.42 -12.10
N MET A 96 0.82 -2.79 -12.60
CA MET A 96 0.97 -3.74 -13.73
C MET A 96 0.44 -5.13 -13.38
N ALA A 97 0.78 -5.68 -12.21
CA ALA A 97 0.26 -6.99 -11.79
C ALA A 97 -1.26 -7.01 -11.64
N ALA A 98 -1.88 -5.89 -11.28
CA ALA A 98 -3.33 -5.74 -11.17
C ALA A 98 -4.03 -5.51 -12.53
N SER A 99 -3.36 -4.85 -13.49
CA SER A 99 -3.93 -4.44 -14.78
C SER A 99 -3.63 -5.39 -15.95
N LEU A 100 -2.57 -6.21 -15.87
CA LEU A 100 -2.17 -7.08 -16.97
C LEU A 100 -3.14 -8.26 -17.14
N PRO A 101 -3.79 -8.41 -18.32
CA PRO A 101 -4.78 -9.47 -18.57
C PRO A 101 -4.17 -10.87 -18.72
N PHE A 102 -2.84 -10.98 -18.86
CA PHE A 102 -2.15 -12.25 -19.08
C PHE A 102 -1.41 -12.75 -17.83
N LYS A 103 -2.04 -13.69 -17.11
CA LYS A 103 -1.45 -14.40 -15.95
C LYS A 103 -0.08 -15.03 -16.24
N GLY A 104 0.23 -15.32 -17.51
CA GLY A 104 1.51 -15.89 -17.93
C GLY A 104 2.71 -14.98 -17.65
N ILE A 105 2.57 -13.66 -17.85
CA ILE A 105 3.66 -12.69 -17.65
C ILE A 105 4.04 -12.58 -16.17
N VAL A 106 3.04 -12.54 -15.28
CA VAL A 106 3.28 -12.49 -13.83
C VAL A 106 4.05 -13.71 -13.36
N ARG A 107 3.69 -14.91 -13.85
CA ARG A 107 4.39 -16.16 -13.54
C ARG A 107 5.86 -16.12 -13.95
N ASP A 108 6.15 -15.66 -15.16
CA ASP A 108 7.53 -15.64 -15.67
C ASP A 108 8.38 -14.56 -14.98
N LEU A 109 7.77 -13.43 -14.61
CA LEU A 109 8.41 -12.41 -13.78
C LEU A 109 8.79 -12.97 -12.40
N LEU A 110 7.86 -13.69 -11.75
CA LEU A 110 8.11 -14.29 -10.43
C LEU A 110 9.21 -15.35 -10.46
N LYS A 111 9.28 -16.17 -11.52
CA LYS A 111 10.40 -17.11 -11.72
C LYS A 111 11.74 -16.40 -11.76
N LYS A 112 11.87 -15.37 -12.61
CA LYS A 112 13.09 -14.56 -12.70
C LYS A 112 13.44 -13.88 -11.38
N TYR A 113 12.44 -13.41 -10.64
CA TYR A 113 12.64 -12.81 -9.33
C TYR A 113 13.26 -13.82 -8.35
N ILE A 114 12.78 -15.08 -8.33
CA ILE A 114 13.39 -16.14 -7.53
C ILE A 114 14.79 -16.47 -8.02
N ASP A 115 15.02 -16.60 -9.32
CA ASP A 115 16.35 -16.88 -9.89
C ASP A 115 17.38 -15.82 -9.46
N LEU A 116 16.97 -14.55 -9.37
CA LEU A 116 17.82 -13.46 -8.89
C LEU A 116 18.25 -13.63 -7.42
N TYR A 117 17.40 -14.19 -6.55
CA TYR A 117 17.77 -14.45 -5.14
C TYR A 117 18.88 -15.50 -5.01
N TYR A 118 18.97 -16.43 -5.95
CA TYR A 118 19.95 -17.53 -5.94
C TYR A 118 21.15 -17.28 -6.85
N ARG A 119 21.27 -16.07 -7.41
CA ARG A 119 22.41 -15.72 -8.27
C ARG A 119 23.66 -15.55 -7.41
N VAL A 120 24.68 -16.37 -7.70
CA VAL A 120 26.04 -16.29 -7.15
C VAL A 120 26.93 -15.45 -8.07
#